data_AF-A0A3C1NJV5-F1
#
_entry.id   AF-A0A3C1NJV5-F1
#
_cell.length_a   1.000
_cell.length_b   1.000
_cell.length_c   1.000
_cell.angle_alpha   90.00
_cell.angle_beta   90.00
_cell.angle_gamma   90.00
#
_symmetry.space_group_name_H-M   'P 1'
#
loop_
_entity.id
_entity.type
_entity.pdbx_description
1 polymer ?
#
loop_
_entity_poly.entity_id
_entity_poly.type
_entity_poly.pdbx_seq_one_letter_code
_entity_poly.pdbx_strand_id
1 'polypeptide(L)'
;MEPWAIETADSIIHLAGAGVVDKPWTKAYKQEIIDSRVNSSRLLINSIRSKPHHVRNFISSSAIGWYGPDHDPVKPFIETDPASEEFLGYSCRLWEESVD
;
A
#
# COMPACT_ATOMS: atom_id res chain seq x y z
N MET A 1 -5.59 11.68 -13.80
CA MET A 1 -5.72 10.28 -14.23
C MET A 1 -6.62 10.29 -15.45
N GLU A 2 -6.12 9.76 -16.56
CA GLU A 2 -6.88 9.74 -17.81
C GLU A 2 -8.07 8.78 -17.68
N PRO A 3 -9.31 9.19 -17.99
CA PRO A 3 -10.51 8.36 -17.78
C PRO A 3 -10.44 6.98 -18.46
N TRP A 4 -9.90 6.93 -19.68
CA TRP A 4 -9.80 5.72 -20.47
C TRP A 4 -8.96 4.63 -19.78
N ALA A 5 -7.98 5.00 -18.94
CA ALA A 5 -7.09 4.05 -18.29
C ALA A 5 -7.84 3.11 -17.33
N ILE A 6 -8.92 3.56 -16.71
CA ILE A 6 -9.77 2.73 -15.84
C ILE A 6 -10.83 2.00 -16.65
N GLU A 7 -11.43 2.67 -17.63
CA GLU A 7 -12.49 2.12 -18.47
C GLU A 7 -12.04 0.95 -19.35
N THR A 8 -10.74 0.92 -19.70
CA THR A 8 -10.14 -0.09 -20.60
C THR A 8 -9.35 -1.17 -19.88
N ALA A 9 -9.16 -1.08 -18.56
CA ALA A 9 -8.33 -2.01 -17.80
C ALA A 9 -9.12 -3.22 -17.29
N ASP A 10 -8.60 -4.43 -17.54
CA ASP A 10 -9.05 -5.66 -16.89
C ASP A 10 -8.50 -5.78 -15.46
N SER A 11 -7.32 -5.22 -15.21
CA SER A 11 -6.62 -5.35 -13.93
C SER A 11 -5.75 -4.13 -13.67
N ILE A 12 -5.65 -3.73 -12.40
CA ILE A 12 -4.84 -2.62 -11.94
C ILE A 12 -3.80 -3.15 -10.95
N ILE A 13 -2.54 -2.79 -11.17
CA ILE A 13 -1.42 -3.14 -10.31
C ILE A 13 -0.87 -1.84 -9.73
N HIS A 14 -1.06 -1.62 -8.44
CA HIS A 14 -0.62 -0.43 -7.74
C HIS A 14 0.71 -0.69 -7.02
N LEU A 15 1.79 -0.18 -7.61
CA LEU A 15 3.16 -0.28 -7.08
C LEU A 15 3.74 1.09 -6.67
N ALA A 16 2.95 2.15 -6.77
CA ALA A 16 3.44 3.51 -6.53
C ALA A 16 3.54 3.81 -5.03
N GLY A 17 4.62 4.46 -4.64
CA GLY A 17 4.86 4.91 -3.27
C GLY A 17 6.26 5.48 -3.14
N ALA A 18 6.47 6.41 -2.21
CA ALA A 18 7.81 6.91 -1.91
C ALA A 18 8.68 5.78 -1.34
N GLY A 19 9.92 5.67 -1.81
CA GLY A 19 10.85 4.65 -1.34
C GLY A 19 11.20 4.86 0.13
N VAL A 20 11.36 3.77 0.88
CA VAL A 20 11.62 3.85 2.32
C VAL A 20 13.02 4.41 2.63
N VAL A 21 13.95 4.30 1.66
CA VAL A 21 15.37 4.66 1.81
C VAL A 21 15.79 5.86 0.95
N ASP A 22 14.87 6.53 0.25
CA ASP A 22 15.27 7.61 -0.67
C ASP A 22 15.68 8.89 0.07
N LYS A 23 15.19 9.09 1.31
CA LYS A 23 15.51 10.27 2.15
C LYS A 23 15.63 9.89 3.64
N PRO A 24 16.33 10.72 4.46
CA PRO A 24 16.36 10.55 5.92
C PRO A 24 14.97 10.57 6.56
N TRP A 25 14.80 9.76 7.60
CA TRP A 25 13.52 9.59 8.30
C TRP A 25 13.18 10.75 9.24
N THR A 26 12.81 11.87 8.64
CA THR A 26 12.17 12.99 9.35
C THR A 26 10.68 12.70 9.56
N LYS A 27 10.05 13.41 10.50
CA LYS A 27 8.58 13.35 10.68
C LYS A 27 7.83 13.63 9.38
N ALA A 28 8.29 14.62 8.61
CA ALA A 28 7.68 14.98 7.33
C ALA A 28 7.83 13.85 6.30
N TYR A 29 9.00 13.23 6.19
CA TYR A 29 9.22 12.16 5.22
C TYR A 29 8.49 10.87 5.60
N LYS A 30 8.37 10.55 6.89
CA LYS A 30 7.52 9.46 7.36
C LYS A 30 6.06 9.66 6.94
N GLN A 31 5.56 10.89 6.99
CA GLN A 31 4.23 11.22 6.49
C GLN A 31 4.15 11.10 4.96
N GLU A 32 5.17 11.55 4.22
CA GLU A 32 5.25 11.37 2.75
C GLU A 32 5.20 9.89 2.34
N ILE A 33 5.90 9.01 3.08
CA ILE A 33 5.85 7.55 2.91
C ILE A 33 4.40 7.05 3.04
N ILE A 34 3.68 7.44 4.09
CA ILE A 34 2.29 7.03 4.30
C ILE A 34 1.39 7.61 3.20
N ASP A 35 1.42 8.92 3.00
CA ASP A 35 0.52 9.64 2.11
C ASP A 35 0.67 9.20 0.65
N SER A 36 1.91 8.97 0.19
CA SER A 36 2.18 8.53 -1.18
C SER A 36 1.58 7.14 -1.49
N ARG A 37 1.37 6.31 -0.48
CA ARG A 37 0.74 4.98 -0.58
C ARG A 37 -0.78 5.07 -0.42
N VAL A 38 -1.22 5.68 0.67
CA VAL A 38 -2.65 5.72 1.07
C VAL A 38 -3.47 6.59 0.13
N ASN A 39 -2.99 7.79 -0.22
CA ASN A 39 -3.77 8.72 -1.02
C ASN A 39 -3.87 8.26 -2.48
N SER A 40 -2.81 7.66 -3.01
CA SER A 40 -2.80 7.13 -4.37
C SER A 40 -3.68 5.88 -4.51
N SER A 41 -3.64 4.98 -3.51
CA SER A 41 -4.56 3.83 -3.40
C SER A 41 -6.02 4.27 -3.36
N ARG A 42 -6.36 5.21 -2.45
CA ARG A 42 -7.73 5.76 -2.35
C ARG A 42 -8.17 6.44 -3.64
N LEU A 43 -7.29 7.17 -4.30
CA LEU A 43 -7.60 7.80 -5.59
C LEU A 43 -7.98 6.74 -6.63
N LEU A 44 -7.24 5.64 -6.73
CA LEU A 44 -7.52 4.57 -7.67
C LEU A 44 -8.85 3.89 -7.35
N ILE A 45 -9.07 3.47 -6.10
CA ILE A 45 -10.33 2.82 -5.67
C ILE A 45 -11.53 3.72 -5.90
N ASN A 46 -11.44 5.00 -5.53
CA ASN A 46 -12.53 5.96 -5.78
C ASN A 46 -12.77 6.18 -7.28
N SER A 47 -11.71 6.17 -8.10
CA SER A 47 -11.84 6.32 -9.56
C SER A 47 -12.53 5.11 -10.20
N ILE A 48 -12.24 3.90 -9.70
CA ILE A 48 -12.92 2.66 -10.10
C ILE A 48 -14.39 2.72 -9.67
N ARG A 49 -14.67 3.00 -8.39
CA ARG A 49 -16.04 3.01 -7.83
C ARG A 49 -16.95 4.10 -8.43
N SER A 50 -16.39 5.18 -8.99
CA SER A 50 -17.16 6.33 -9.48
C SER A 50 -17.54 6.26 -10.97
N LYS A 51 -17.10 5.25 -11.71
CA LYS A 51 -17.31 5.14 -13.16
C LYS A 51 -17.69 3.72 -13.58
N PRO A 52 -18.42 3.53 -14.68
CA PRO A 52 -18.52 2.23 -15.31
C PRO A 52 -17.11 1.70 -15.64
N HIS A 53 -16.81 0.47 -15.20
CA HIS A 53 -15.53 -0.18 -15.46
C HIS A 53 -15.73 -1.69 -15.62
N HIS A 54 -14.73 -2.37 -16.17
CA HIS A 54 -14.67 -3.83 -16.23
C HIS A 54 -13.47 -4.44 -15.49
N VAL A 55 -12.75 -3.61 -14.72
CA VAL A 55 -11.67 -4.06 -13.83
C VAL A 55 -12.14 -5.21 -12.95
N ARG A 56 -11.45 -6.34 -13.03
CA ARG A 56 -11.72 -7.57 -12.26
C ARG A 56 -10.78 -7.75 -11.09
N ASN A 57 -9.54 -7.26 -11.22
CA ASN A 57 -8.51 -7.43 -10.20
C ASN A 57 -7.88 -6.09 -9.86
N PHE A 58 -7.69 -5.86 -8.57
CA PHE A 58 -6.85 -4.80 -8.04
C PHE A 58 -5.77 -5.43 -7.18
N ILE A 59 -4.51 -5.30 -7.58
CA ILE A 59 -3.36 -5.85 -6.87
C ILE A 59 -2.59 -4.67 -6.30
N SER A 60 -2.53 -4.57 -4.97
CA SER A 60 -1.73 -3.57 -4.27
C SER A 60 -0.44 -4.18 -3.78
N SER A 61 0.66 -3.46 -3.89
CA SER A 61 1.88 -3.81 -3.15
C SER A 61 1.70 -3.57 -1.64
N SER A 62 2.45 -4.33 -0.86
CA SER A 62 2.71 -4.12 0.57
C SER A 62 4.21 -4.37 0.82
N ALA A 63 4.63 -4.67 2.05
CA ALA A 63 6.01 -5.03 2.36
C ALA A 63 6.14 -5.86 3.65
N ILE A 64 7.27 -6.59 3.77
CA ILE A 64 7.62 -7.34 4.99
C ILE A 64 7.76 -6.47 6.24
N GLY A 65 7.86 -5.14 6.07
CA GLY A 65 7.79 -4.18 7.17
C GLY A 65 6.53 -4.32 8.00
N TRP A 66 5.47 -4.96 7.46
CA TRP A 66 4.31 -5.44 8.21
C TRP A 66 4.70 -6.16 9.49
N TYR A 67 5.67 -7.09 9.43
CA TYR A 67 5.98 -7.98 10.55
C TYR A 67 6.95 -7.37 11.58
N GLY A 68 7.65 -6.29 11.24
CA GLY A 68 8.69 -5.71 12.09
C GLY A 68 9.98 -6.53 12.13
N PRO A 69 10.86 -6.28 13.11
CA PRO A 69 12.11 -7.03 13.26
C PRO A 69 11.87 -8.51 13.59
N ASP A 70 12.67 -9.38 12.98
CA ASP A 70 12.70 -10.79 13.36
C ASP A 70 13.47 -10.97 14.67
N HIS A 71 12.75 -11.43 15.70
CA HIS A 71 13.30 -11.69 17.03
C HIS A 71 13.49 -13.18 17.33
N ASP A 72 12.94 -14.07 16.49
CA ASP A 72 12.95 -15.52 16.71
C ASP A 72 13.20 -16.28 15.40
N PRO A 73 14.46 -16.67 15.11
CA PRO A 73 14.82 -17.29 13.85
C PRO A 73 14.22 -18.69 13.64
N VAL A 74 13.61 -19.30 14.67
CA VAL A 74 12.90 -20.58 14.51
C VAL A 74 11.39 -20.42 14.29
N LYS A 75 10.86 -19.20 14.43
CA LYS A 75 9.44 -18.90 14.22
C LYS A 75 9.27 -17.97 13.00
N PRO A 76 9.02 -18.52 11.81
CA PRO A 76 8.77 -17.69 10.63
C PRO A 76 7.45 -16.91 10.76
N PHE A 77 7.41 -15.74 10.15
CA PHE A 77 6.18 -14.98 9.97
C PHE A 77 5.24 -15.66 8.97
N ILE A 78 3.93 -15.53 9.20
CA ILE A 78 2.85 -15.98 8.31
C ILE A 78 1.86 -14.84 8.04
N GLU A 79 1.08 -14.94 6.97
CA GLU A 79 0.19 -13.87 6.48
C GLU A 79 -0.95 -13.51 7.45
N THR A 80 -1.20 -14.35 8.46
CA THR A 80 -2.19 -14.07 9.52
C THR A 80 -1.58 -13.38 10.74
N ASP A 81 -0.27 -13.19 10.78
CA ASP A 81 0.39 -12.46 11.86
C ASP A 81 0.02 -10.98 11.83
N PRO A 82 -0.14 -10.34 13.00
CA PRO A 82 -0.56 -8.95 13.07
C PRO A 82 0.53 -8.00 12.57
N ALA A 83 0.12 -6.82 12.09
CA ALA A 83 1.05 -5.74 11.79
C ALA A 83 1.79 -5.28 13.06
N SER A 84 3.08 -5.05 12.92
CA SER A 84 3.92 -4.38 13.91
C SER A 84 3.37 -2.98 14.21
N GLU A 85 3.43 -2.59 15.48
CA GLU A 85 3.07 -1.23 15.93
C GLU A 85 4.14 -0.18 15.58
N GLU A 86 5.30 -0.62 15.09
CA GLU A 86 6.35 0.28 14.62
C GLU A 86 5.96 0.97 13.31
N PHE A 87 6.72 2.02 12.95
CA PHE A 87 6.39 2.87 11.81
C PHE A 87 6.18 2.10 10.49
N LEU A 88 7.00 1.09 10.18
CA LEU A 88 6.86 0.33 8.94
C LEU A 88 5.63 -0.57 8.95
N GLY A 89 5.34 -1.23 10.08
CA GLY A 89 4.12 -2.04 10.22
C GLY A 89 2.86 -1.19 10.14
N TYR A 90 2.87 -0.05 10.85
CA TYR A 90 1.82 0.97 10.75
C TYR A 90 1.62 1.47 9.31
N SER A 91 2.71 1.76 8.60
CA SER A 91 2.67 2.20 7.20
C SER A 91 2.08 1.13 6.28
N CYS A 92 2.45 -0.15 6.45
CA CYS A 92 1.90 -1.26 5.64
C CYS A 92 0.41 -1.47 5.95
N ARG A 93 0.03 -1.46 7.23
CA ARG A 93 -1.37 -1.56 7.64
C ARG A 93 -2.25 -0.48 7.00
N LEU A 94 -1.83 0.78 7.09
CA LEU A 94 -2.57 1.87 6.43
C LEU A 94 -2.63 1.71 4.91
N TRP A 95 -1.58 1.17 4.29
CA TRP A 95 -1.57 0.92 2.85
C TRP A 95 -2.60 -0.14 2.45
N GLU A 96 -2.65 -1.26 3.17
CA GLU A 96 -3.63 -2.33 2.92
C GLU A 96 -5.07 -1.87 3.20
N GLU A 97 -5.31 -1.20 4.34
CA GLU A 97 -6.61 -0.63 4.68
C GLU A 97 -7.11 0.43 3.66
N SER A 98 -6.22 0.98 2.84
CA SER A 98 -6.57 2.01 1.86
C SER A 98 -7.15 1.45 0.55
N VAL A 99 -7.10 0.14 0.36
CA VAL A 99 -7.61 -0.55 -0.84
C VAL A 99 -8.84 -1.43 -0.58
N ASP A 100 -9.21 -1.62 0.68
CA ASP A 100 -10.46 -2.25 1.12
C ASP A 100 -11.70 -1.34 0.89
#